data_AF-A0A077Z3U9-F1
#
_entry.id   AF-A0A077Z3U9-F1
#
_cell.length_a   1.000
_cell.length_b   1.000
_cell.length_c   1.000
_cell.angle_alpha   90.00
_cell.angle_beta   90.00
_cell.angle_gamma   90.00
#
_symmetry.space_group_name_H-M   'P 1'
#
loop_
_entity.id
_entity.type
_entity.pdbx_description
1 polymer ?
#
loop_
_entity_poly.entity_id
_entity_poly.type
_entity_poly.pdbx_seq_one_letter_code
_entity_poly.pdbx_strand_id
1 'polypeptide(L)'
;MERPQRVGTPRWLRRLVILPIVLPKHTLLPRHLSPEVRLIVLVYTDPILLQSDFRLSIELPWSEHKTDDGRIFYYNKITQQSSWEKPDELKSELELLLAKTPWQQFTTPEGKVYYFNKETKESSWALPKELIDLQSTMLICNSAVTESTTPVKSDVDGDQSGMERKQAVETFCALLRDKATLAKISSNASWEQTMKLIQNDPRYRVLKKLHDKKQVFNSYKNQRARDEKRTRKAKEDLENWLQNHEQVTSVTRYRKLELLFKDEKIWNAVPDSERREIFKDVMYYLEKKERVIVASHRKRNIKALADILDNMPGVNSSTTWAEAQKMLLEIPAFINDTEIQSMDKEDALIVFEEHIRQLEKDERDEEQNALLMKRRQERKGREKFRQFLEELRRGGKLHTASKWCDLYPIISADHRYEDMLGLGGSTPLDLFKFYVMDLQKQMEEDRRLIKDIMKDRGFKLSSKTEFSEFEQLLKDNVKSAKIDSENIKACFDSVIIFVRLLAFQSFEKGTFF
;
A
#
# COMPACT_ATOMS: atom_id res chain seq x y z
N MET A 1 -27.72 -28.43 39.12
CA MET A 1 -27.70 -27.02 39.58
C MET A 1 -26.94 -26.21 38.55
N GLU A 2 -27.70 -25.61 37.64
CA GLU A 2 -27.24 -24.98 36.40
C GLU A 2 -26.67 -23.57 36.65
N ARG A 3 -25.58 -23.23 35.95
CA ARG A 3 -25.12 -21.83 35.78
C ARG A 3 -25.50 -21.35 34.38
N PRO A 4 -25.98 -20.10 34.21
CA PRO A 4 -26.49 -19.63 32.93
C PRO A 4 -25.37 -19.23 31.96
N GLN A 5 -25.60 -19.54 30.68
CA GLN A 5 -24.78 -19.15 29.54
C GLN A 5 -24.70 -17.61 29.40
N ARG A 6 -23.49 -17.07 29.23
CA ARG A 6 -23.31 -15.69 28.80
C ARG A 6 -23.64 -15.58 27.30
N VAL A 7 -24.66 -14.79 27.02
CA VAL A 7 -25.18 -14.41 25.71
C VAL A 7 -24.08 -13.72 24.90
N GLY A 8 -23.78 -14.28 23.72
CA GLY A 8 -22.83 -13.73 22.76
C GLY A 8 -23.33 -12.45 22.12
N THR A 9 -22.42 -11.50 21.93
CA THR A 9 -22.67 -10.25 21.21
C THR A 9 -23.02 -10.54 19.74
N PRO A 10 -24.08 -9.91 19.19
CA PRO A 10 -24.58 -10.23 17.87
C PRO A 10 -23.67 -9.72 16.74
N ARG A 11 -23.49 -10.57 15.72
CA ARG A 11 -22.57 -10.50 14.56
C ARG A 11 -22.73 -9.28 13.60
N TRP A 12 -23.58 -8.28 13.89
CA TRP A 12 -23.83 -7.14 12.98
C TRP A 12 -22.80 -6.00 13.07
N LEU A 13 -21.83 -6.08 13.99
CA LEU A 13 -20.77 -5.08 14.18
C LEU A 13 -19.53 -5.26 13.26
N ARG A 14 -19.53 -6.22 12.33
CA ARG A 14 -18.37 -6.54 11.46
C ARG A 14 -18.44 -5.99 10.02
N ARG A 15 -19.32 -5.01 9.74
CA ARG A 15 -19.35 -4.28 8.46
C ARG A 15 -19.37 -2.77 8.68
N LEU A 16 -18.25 -2.22 9.13
CA LEU A 16 -17.96 -0.79 8.98
C LEU A 16 -17.14 -0.63 7.70
N VAL A 17 -17.84 -0.45 6.59
CA VAL A 17 -17.26 0.05 5.34
C VAL A 17 -16.88 1.51 5.62
N ILE A 18 -15.58 1.77 5.70
CA ILE A 18 -15.02 3.10 5.84
C ILE A 18 -15.25 3.83 4.50
N LEU A 19 -16.40 4.48 4.38
CA LEU A 19 -16.65 5.46 3.32
C LEU A 19 -16.12 6.82 3.81
N PRO A 20 -15.30 7.53 3.02
CA PRO A 20 -14.85 8.87 3.39
C PRO A 20 -16.03 9.83 3.24
N ILE A 21 -16.71 10.12 4.35
CA ILE A 21 -17.73 11.17 4.39
C ILE A 21 -17.00 12.49 4.63
N VAL A 22 -16.94 13.33 3.59
CA VAL A 22 -16.47 14.71 3.66
C VAL A 22 -17.58 15.55 4.30
N LEU A 23 -17.39 16.01 5.54
CA LEU A 23 -18.32 16.92 6.22
C LEU A 23 -17.83 18.39 6.16
N PRO A 24 -18.71 19.39 5.91
CA PRO A 24 -18.34 20.81 5.81
C PRO A 24 -17.91 21.43 7.15
N LYS A 25 -17.05 22.47 7.08
CA LYS A 25 -16.25 23.07 8.16
C LYS A 25 -16.95 23.65 9.42
N HIS A 26 -18.25 23.46 9.66
CA HIS A 26 -18.94 24.15 10.77
C HIS A 26 -20.06 23.38 11.49
N THR A 27 -19.98 22.05 11.59
CA THR A 27 -20.99 21.24 12.31
C THR A 27 -20.56 20.88 13.75
N LEU A 28 -21.30 21.39 14.73
CA LEU A 28 -21.15 21.06 16.16
C LEU A 28 -21.61 19.63 16.45
N LEU A 29 -20.75 18.81 17.06
CA LEU A 29 -21.09 17.44 17.47
C LEU A 29 -22.10 17.42 18.64
N PRO A 30 -23.11 16.53 18.63
CA PRO A 30 -24.13 16.45 19.67
C PRO A 30 -23.57 16.12 21.07
N ARG A 31 -24.17 16.70 22.12
CA ARG A 31 -23.73 16.58 23.54
C ARG A 31 -23.93 15.19 24.19
N HIS A 32 -24.46 14.19 23.48
CA HIS A 32 -24.85 12.89 24.03
C HIS A 32 -23.85 11.74 23.74
N LEU A 33 -22.64 12.04 23.28
CA LEU A 33 -21.61 11.04 22.96
C LEU A 33 -20.63 10.81 24.12
N SER A 34 -20.42 9.54 24.48
CA SER A 34 -19.46 9.07 25.50
C SER A 34 -18.05 9.66 25.28
N PRO A 35 -17.27 9.95 26.35
CA PRO A 35 -15.88 10.45 26.24
C PRO A 35 -15.00 9.62 25.31
N GLU A 36 -15.23 8.30 25.25
CA GLU A 36 -14.46 7.35 24.43
C GLU A 36 -14.78 7.51 22.93
N VAL A 37 -16.02 7.86 22.58
CA VAL A 37 -16.44 8.12 21.19
C VAL A 37 -16.03 9.52 20.75
N ARG A 38 -15.99 10.49 21.68
CA ARG A 38 -15.40 11.82 21.43
C ARG A 38 -13.91 11.72 21.13
N LEU A 39 -13.18 10.87 21.85
CA LEU A 39 -11.77 10.64 21.60
C LEU A 39 -11.56 10.07 20.20
N ILE A 40 -12.32 9.04 19.79
CA ILE A 40 -12.20 8.37 18.48
C ILE A 40 -12.56 9.29 17.30
N VAL A 41 -13.55 10.18 17.45
CA VAL A 41 -13.90 11.17 16.41
C VAL A 41 -12.86 12.30 16.31
N LEU A 42 -12.17 12.63 17.41
CA LEU A 42 -11.09 13.62 17.43
C LEU A 42 -9.74 13.09 16.91
N VAL A 43 -9.51 11.77 16.81
CA VAL A 43 -8.24 11.22 16.27
C VAL A 43 -8.26 10.97 14.75
N TYR A 44 -9.40 11.15 14.07
CA TYR A 44 -9.55 10.85 12.64
C TYR A 44 -10.13 11.99 11.80
N THR A 45 -10.17 13.20 12.35
CA THR A 45 -10.63 14.41 11.65
C THR A 45 -9.66 15.57 11.91
N ASP A 46 -8.39 15.44 11.45
CA ASP A 46 -7.49 16.56 11.07
C ASP A 46 -6.05 16.04 10.84
N PRO A 47 -5.54 16.05 9.59
CA PRO A 47 -4.11 16.31 9.37
C PRO A 47 -3.94 17.44 8.35
N ILE A 48 -4.50 18.61 8.66
CA ILE A 48 -4.12 19.87 8.03
C ILE A 48 -3.82 20.79 9.21
N LEU A 49 -2.61 21.37 9.25
CA LEU A 49 -2.04 22.18 10.35
C LEU A 49 -1.14 21.42 11.35
N LEU A 50 -0.04 20.84 10.87
CA LEU A 50 1.23 20.71 11.62
C LEU A 50 2.40 20.51 10.64
N GLN A 51 2.45 21.37 9.63
CA GLN A 51 3.65 21.67 8.83
C GLN A 51 3.81 23.19 8.84
N SER A 52 4.06 23.74 10.02
CA SER A 52 4.81 24.98 10.12
C SER A 52 6.23 24.57 10.49
N ASP A 53 7.03 24.34 9.45
CA ASP A 53 8.48 24.42 9.53
C ASP A 53 8.85 25.77 10.14
N PHE A 54 8.98 25.83 11.46
CA PHE A 54 9.67 26.91 12.16
C PHE A 54 11.18 26.69 11.96
N ARG A 55 11.61 26.66 10.69
CA ARG A 55 13.01 26.68 10.31
C ARG A 55 13.39 28.15 10.26
N LEU A 56 14.14 28.58 11.28
CA LEU A 56 14.92 29.81 11.24
C LEU A 56 15.71 29.83 9.93
N SER A 57 15.24 30.60 8.95
CA SER A 57 15.91 30.82 7.68
C SER A 57 17.14 31.70 7.93
N ILE A 58 18.25 31.05 8.25
CA ILE A 58 19.58 31.63 8.00
C ILE A 58 19.68 31.70 6.47
N GLU A 59 19.48 32.89 5.90
CA GLU A 59 19.73 33.11 4.47
C GLU A 59 21.22 32.85 4.20
N LEU A 60 21.52 31.70 3.59
CA LEU A 60 22.82 31.40 3.04
C LEU A 60 23.06 32.31 1.81
N PRO A 61 24.30 32.75 1.54
CA PRO A 61 24.62 33.67 0.45
C PRO A 61 24.25 33.13 -0.94
N TRP A 62 24.27 31.82 -1.12
CA TRP A 62 24.05 31.17 -2.42
C TRP A 62 22.62 30.66 -2.61
N SER A 63 22.04 30.90 -3.78
CA SER A 63 20.73 30.41 -4.22
C SER A 63 20.83 29.57 -5.49
N GLU A 64 19.97 28.55 -5.61
CA GLU A 64 19.83 27.72 -6.82
C GLU A 64 18.90 28.40 -7.83
N HIS A 65 19.33 28.49 -9.09
CA HIS A 65 18.54 29.03 -10.20
C HIS A 65 18.57 28.07 -11.39
N LYS A 66 17.48 28.05 -12.18
CA LYS A 66 17.35 27.22 -13.38
C LYS A 66 17.37 28.12 -14.62
N THR A 67 18.20 27.77 -15.60
CA THR A 67 18.11 28.35 -16.95
C THR A 67 16.90 27.80 -17.68
N ASP A 68 16.46 28.52 -18.72
CA ASP A 68 15.47 28.11 -19.72
C ASP A 68 15.82 26.76 -20.38
N ASP A 69 17.10 26.47 -20.56
CA ASP A 69 17.60 25.16 -21.02
C ASP A 69 17.49 24.02 -19.97
N GLY A 70 16.98 24.32 -18.76
CA GLY A 70 16.86 23.35 -17.67
C GLY A 70 18.15 23.07 -16.89
N ARG A 71 19.26 23.74 -17.22
CA ARG A 71 20.52 23.62 -16.48
C ARG A 71 20.45 24.43 -15.18
N ILE A 72 20.94 23.84 -14.10
CA ILE A 72 20.96 24.48 -12.77
C ILE A 72 22.28 25.25 -12.62
N PHE A 73 22.22 26.49 -12.14
CA PHE A 73 23.38 27.28 -11.73
C PHE A 73 23.16 27.84 -10.32
N TYR A 74 24.25 28.17 -9.63
CA TYR A 74 24.24 28.69 -8.27
C TYR A 74 24.67 30.16 -8.29
N TYR A 75 23.90 31.03 -7.64
CA TYR A 75 24.16 32.47 -7.60
C TYR A 75 24.41 32.92 -6.18
N ASN A 76 25.54 33.57 -5.93
CA ASN A 76 25.84 34.19 -4.64
C ASN A 76 25.27 35.62 -4.59
N LYS A 77 24.27 35.87 -3.74
CA LYS A 77 23.68 37.20 -3.54
C LYS A 77 24.67 38.22 -2.99
N ILE A 78 25.70 37.80 -2.26
CA ILE A 78 26.69 38.69 -1.62
C ILE A 78 27.81 39.04 -2.61
N THR A 79 28.39 38.06 -3.31
CA THR A 79 29.51 38.29 -4.24
C THR A 79 29.06 38.62 -5.67
N GLN A 80 27.76 38.47 -5.97
CA GLN A 80 27.18 38.56 -7.32
C GLN A 80 27.83 37.63 -8.34
N GLN A 81 28.40 36.52 -7.87
CA GLN A 81 29.02 35.52 -8.74
C GLN A 81 28.04 34.38 -9.03
N SER A 82 27.97 33.98 -10.29
CA SER A 82 27.28 32.77 -10.74
C SER A 82 28.30 31.64 -10.97
N SER A 83 28.03 30.46 -10.46
CA SER A 83 28.83 29.25 -10.67
C SER A 83 27.95 28.12 -11.21
N TRP A 84 28.47 27.36 -12.18
CA TRP A 84 27.83 26.13 -12.66
C TRP A 84 28.12 24.93 -11.75
N GLU A 85 29.12 25.05 -10.88
CA GLU A 85 29.45 24.04 -9.87
C GLU A 85 28.82 24.43 -8.53
N LYS A 86 28.22 23.46 -7.85
CA LYS A 86 27.60 23.65 -6.52
C LYS A 86 28.67 24.11 -5.52
N PRO A 87 28.59 25.36 -5.02
CA PRO A 87 29.55 25.89 -4.06
C PRO A 87 29.63 25.01 -2.82
N ASP A 88 30.80 24.91 -2.21
CA ASP A 88 31.02 24.09 -1.00
C ASP A 88 30.09 24.46 0.16
N GLU A 89 29.62 25.71 0.18
CA GLU A 89 28.66 26.24 1.16
C GLU A 89 27.22 25.70 0.99
N LEU A 90 26.88 25.17 -0.19
CA LEU A 90 25.58 24.52 -0.48
C LEU A 90 25.68 22.99 -0.53
N LYS A 91 26.89 22.42 -0.51
CA LYS A 91 27.06 20.96 -0.44
C LYS A 91 26.58 20.46 0.91
N SER A 92 25.80 19.38 0.91
CA SER A 92 25.43 18.73 2.17
C SER A 92 26.67 18.23 2.90
N GLU A 93 26.63 18.12 4.23
CA GLU A 93 27.73 17.57 5.03
C GLU A 93 28.22 16.21 4.49
N LEU A 94 27.29 15.42 3.95
CA LEU A 94 27.56 14.14 3.29
C LEU A 94 28.32 14.30 1.94
N GLU A 95 27.96 15.28 1.11
CA GLU A 95 28.67 15.56 -0.15
C GLU A 95 30.12 16.01 0.10
N LEU A 96 30.35 16.80 1.16
CA LEU A 96 31.69 17.21 1.58
C LEU A 96 32.53 16.02 2.08
N LEU A 97 31.91 15.06 2.77
CA LEU A 97 32.55 13.83 3.21
C LEU A 97 32.85 12.89 2.04
N LEU A 98 31.90 12.72 1.11
CA LEU A 98 32.11 11.93 -0.10
C LEU A 98 33.25 12.48 -0.93
N ALA A 99 33.38 13.81 -1.08
CA ALA A 99 34.48 14.41 -1.82
C ALA A 99 35.88 14.11 -1.22
N LYS A 100 35.96 13.77 0.07
CA LYS A 100 37.21 13.38 0.75
C LYS A 100 37.52 11.88 0.64
N THR A 101 36.63 11.08 0.06
CA THR A 101 36.76 9.62 0.00
C THR A 101 36.58 9.10 -1.44
N PRO A 102 37.04 7.88 -1.76
CA PRO A 102 36.79 7.26 -3.06
C PRO A 102 35.32 6.80 -3.25
N TRP A 103 34.44 7.05 -2.28
CA TRP A 103 33.03 6.67 -2.31
C TRP A 103 32.18 7.69 -3.08
N GLN A 104 31.27 7.18 -3.91
CA GLN A 104 30.30 7.97 -4.66
C GLN A 104 28.87 7.51 -4.35
N GLN A 105 27.93 8.46 -4.25
CA GLN A 105 26.51 8.14 -4.09
C GLN A 105 25.86 8.04 -5.46
N PHE A 106 25.00 7.05 -5.62
CA PHE A 106 24.15 6.87 -6.80
C PHE A 106 22.71 6.61 -6.34
N THR A 107 21.74 7.06 -7.14
CA THR A 107 20.32 6.83 -6.89
C THR A 107 19.77 5.92 -7.98
N THR A 108 19.12 4.83 -7.59
CA THR A 108 18.45 3.92 -8.53
C THR A 108 17.17 4.57 -9.09
N PRO A 109 16.64 4.10 -10.24
CA PRO A 109 15.34 4.56 -10.76
C PRO A 109 14.17 4.39 -9.76
N GLU A 110 14.32 3.50 -8.78
CA GLU A 110 13.34 3.26 -7.69
C GLU A 110 13.46 4.28 -6.53
N GLY A 111 14.40 5.23 -6.60
CA GLY A 111 14.64 6.24 -5.56
C GLY A 111 15.49 5.76 -4.38
N LYS A 112 16.08 4.56 -4.46
CA LYS A 112 16.98 4.03 -3.42
C LYS A 112 18.40 4.52 -3.67
N VAL A 113 19.07 5.01 -2.63
CA VAL A 113 20.46 5.48 -2.71
C VAL A 113 21.41 4.34 -2.35
N TYR A 114 22.49 4.16 -3.12
CA TYR A 114 23.60 3.25 -2.80
C TYR A 114 24.94 3.98 -2.93
N TYR A 115 25.95 3.47 -2.22
CA TYR A 115 27.31 4.00 -2.21
C TYR A 115 28.23 3.03 -2.96
N PHE A 116 29.05 3.55 -3.87
CA PHE A 116 30.00 2.75 -4.65
C PHE A 116 31.42 3.28 -4.44
N ASN A 117 32.34 2.41 -4.04
CA ASN A 117 33.75 2.75 -3.90
C ASN A 117 34.47 2.56 -5.24
N LYS A 118 35.03 3.64 -5.79
CA LYS A 118 35.74 3.61 -7.08
C LYS A 118 37.01 2.76 -7.05
N GLU A 119 37.66 2.63 -5.90
CA GLU A 119 38.92 1.91 -5.75
C GLU A 119 38.69 0.43 -5.48
N THR A 120 37.79 0.09 -4.54
CA THR A 120 37.52 -1.32 -4.18
C THR A 120 36.48 -1.99 -5.08
N LYS A 121 35.76 -1.22 -5.90
CA LYS A 121 34.58 -1.67 -6.69
C LYS A 121 33.45 -2.26 -5.85
N GLU A 122 33.41 -1.93 -4.56
CA GLU A 122 32.38 -2.40 -3.65
C GLU A 122 31.16 -1.48 -3.69
N SER A 123 29.96 -2.08 -3.69
CA SER A 123 28.69 -1.36 -3.57
C SER A 123 28.04 -1.67 -2.22
N SER A 124 27.64 -0.64 -1.49
CA SER A 124 26.93 -0.77 -0.21
C SER A 124 25.64 0.03 -0.23
N TRP A 125 24.54 -0.60 0.21
CA TRP A 125 23.25 0.06 0.42
C TRP A 125 23.17 0.80 1.76
N ALA A 126 24.10 0.54 2.67
CA ALA A 126 24.29 1.27 3.92
C ALA A 126 25.46 2.25 3.80
N LEU A 127 25.45 3.33 4.60
CA LEU A 127 26.53 4.32 4.63
C LEU A 127 27.86 3.61 5.04
N PRO A 128 28.89 3.61 4.17
CA PRO A 128 30.17 2.97 4.44
C PRO A 128 30.81 3.42 5.76
N LYS A 129 31.45 2.50 6.49
CA LYS A 129 32.09 2.78 7.80
C LYS A 129 33.12 3.91 7.71
N GLU A 130 33.88 3.98 6.62
CA GLU A 130 34.84 5.07 6.37
C GLU A 130 34.17 6.46 6.35
N LEU A 131 32.95 6.57 5.80
CA LEU A 131 32.17 7.80 5.81
C LEU A 131 31.62 8.11 7.21
N ILE A 132 31.21 7.09 7.97
CA ILE A 132 30.75 7.23 9.36
C ILE A 132 31.90 7.71 10.27
N ASP A 133 33.09 7.13 10.11
CA ASP A 133 34.28 7.49 10.88
C ASP A 133 34.75 8.91 10.54
N LEU A 134 34.72 9.32 9.27
CA LEU A 134 35.04 10.70 8.88
C LEU A 134 33.99 11.71 9.37
N GLN A 135 32.70 11.36 9.36
CA GLN A 135 31.66 12.20 9.95
C GLN A 135 31.92 12.41 11.45
N SER A 136 32.28 11.33 12.14
CA SER A 136 32.67 11.36 13.56
C SER A 136 33.92 12.21 13.78
N THR A 137 34.90 12.13 12.87
CA THR A 137 36.16 12.88 12.96
C THR A 137 35.94 14.38 12.72
N MET A 138 35.10 14.78 11.74
CA MET A 138 34.76 16.20 11.51
C MET A 138 34.08 16.84 12.72
N LEU A 139 33.22 16.08 13.42
CA LEU A 139 32.59 16.50 14.67
C LEU A 139 33.58 16.66 15.85
N ILE A 140 34.79 16.10 15.75
CA ILE A 140 35.84 16.19 16.77
C ILE A 140 36.84 17.30 16.43
N CYS A 141 37.20 17.50 15.16
CA CYS A 141 38.22 18.45 14.72
C CYS A 141 37.80 19.92 14.85
N ASN A 142 36.50 20.24 14.73
CA ASN A 142 36.01 21.63 14.87
C ASN A 142 36.11 22.21 16.30
N SER A 143 36.62 21.43 17.28
CA SER A 143 36.90 21.90 18.65
C SER A 143 38.39 21.95 19.01
N ALA A 144 39.31 21.72 18.06
CA ALA A 144 40.73 21.48 18.39
C ALA A 144 41.74 22.51 17.82
N VAL A 145 41.32 23.57 17.14
CA VAL A 145 42.23 24.60 16.59
C VAL A 145 42.42 25.74 17.59
N THR A 146 43.32 25.58 18.56
CA THR A 146 44.13 26.63 19.20
C THR A 146 44.93 25.97 20.32
N GLU A 147 46.19 25.63 20.05
CA GLU A 147 47.32 25.69 21.01
C GLU A 147 48.54 25.00 20.37
N SER A 148 49.51 25.81 19.94
CA SER A 148 50.80 25.38 19.42
C SER A 148 51.89 26.16 20.14
N THR A 149 52.87 25.42 20.69
CA THR A 149 54.28 25.83 20.91
C THR A 149 54.51 26.95 21.95
N THR A 150 55.32 26.81 23.01
CA THR A 150 56.64 26.18 23.21
C THR A 150 56.94 26.06 24.73
N PRO A 151 57.62 25.02 25.24
CA PRO A 151 58.14 24.97 26.60
C PRO A 151 59.67 25.09 26.63
N VAL A 152 60.25 26.08 27.32
CA VAL A 152 61.71 26.15 27.54
C VAL A 152 62.06 26.85 28.87
N LYS A 153 62.74 26.09 29.75
CA LYS A 153 63.76 26.48 30.77
C LYS A 153 63.31 27.34 31.96
N SER A 154 63.19 26.72 33.14
CA SER A 154 64.21 26.64 34.21
C SER A 154 64.38 27.99 34.92
N ASP A 155 63.86 28.09 36.14
CA ASP A 155 64.63 28.47 37.32
C ASP A 155 63.77 28.28 38.58
N VAL A 156 64.42 27.66 39.57
CA VAL A 156 63.82 27.12 40.79
C VAL A 156 63.76 28.26 41.80
N ASP A 157 62.64 28.98 41.85
CA ASP A 157 62.29 29.92 42.96
C ASP A 157 60.76 30.27 43.01
N GLY A 158 59.90 29.54 42.30
CA GLY A 158 58.52 29.97 41.98
C GLY A 158 57.33 29.30 42.69
N ASP A 159 57.55 28.48 43.73
CA ASP A 159 56.50 27.54 44.22
C ASP A 159 55.31 28.24 44.92
N GLN A 160 55.52 29.38 45.60
CA GLN A 160 54.43 30.10 46.27
C GLN A 160 53.52 30.86 45.30
N SER A 161 54.08 31.60 44.32
CA SER A 161 53.25 32.39 43.40
C SER A 161 52.41 31.52 42.46
N GLY A 162 52.92 30.32 42.12
CA GLY A 162 52.20 29.34 41.31
C GLY A 162 50.99 28.75 42.06
N MET A 163 51.16 28.45 43.35
CA MET A 163 50.09 27.91 44.19
C MET A 163 49.00 28.95 44.44
N GLU A 164 49.37 30.20 44.74
CA GLU A 164 48.42 31.31 44.88
C GLU A 164 47.60 31.53 43.60
N ARG A 165 48.24 31.47 42.41
CA ARG A 165 47.52 31.59 41.14
C ARG A 165 46.56 30.43 40.90
N LYS A 166 46.96 29.19 41.22
CA LYS A 166 46.08 28.01 41.11
C LYS A 166 44.86 28.13 42.03
N GLN A 167 45.08 28.51 43.30
CA GLN A 167 44.00 28.72 44.26
C GLN A 167 43.08 29.88 43.83
N ALA A 168 43.64 30.94 43.26
CA ALA A 168 42.89 32.06 42.71
C ALA A 168 41.98 31.66 41.54
N VAL A 169 42.48 30.83 40.62
CA VAL A 169 41.72 30.27 39.51
C VAL A 169 40.61 29.34 40.02
N GLU A 170 40.91 28.47 40.97
CA GLU A 170 39.94 27.55 41.57
C GLU A 170 38.81 28.30 42.28
N THR A 171 39.14 29.33 43.06
CA THR A 171 38.17 30.19 43.73
C THR A 171 37.26 30.92 42.73
N PHE A 172 37.83 31.39 41.60
CA PHE A 172 37.06 32.01 40.52
C PHE A 172 36.16 31.00 39.79
N CYS A 173 36.66 29.78 39.53
CA CYS A 173 35.88 28.68 38.96
C CYS A 173 34.74 28.24 39.89
N ALA A 174 34.94 28.24 41.21
CA ALA A 174 33.89 27.96 42.19
C ALA A 174 32.78 29.02 42.14
N LEU A 175 33.14 30.30 42.03
CA LEU A 175 32.18 31.38 41.80
C LEU A 175 31.39 31.17 40.49
N LEU A 176 32.05 30.75 39.41
CA LEU A 176 31.36 30.47 38.15
C LEU A 176 30.40 29.29 38.28
N ARG A 177 30.79 28.25 39.03
CA ARG A 177 29.95 27.07 39.31
C ARG A 177 28.72 27.44 40.14
N ASP A 178 28.89 28.17 41.24
CA ASP A 178 27.79 28.60 42.10
C ASP A 178 26.81 29.51 41.37
N LYS A 179 27.31 30.44 40.55
CA LYS A 179 26.45 31.33 39.76
C LYS A 179 25.80 30.59 38.59
N ALA A 180 26.46 29.59 38.01
CA ALA A 180 25.83 28.75 36.99
C ALA A 180 24.67 27.92 37.56
N THR A 181 24.79 27.40 38.78
CA THR A 181 23.72 26.66 39.46
C THR A 181 22.60 27.58 39.96
N LEU A 182 22.93 28.72 40.57
CA LEU A 182 21.94 29.66 41.15
C LEU A 182 21.22 30.54 40.11
N ALA A 183 21.93 31.04 39.09
CA ALA A 183 21.39 32.03 38.14
C ALA A 183 21.01 31.43 36.78
N LYS A 184 21.00 30.09 36.63
CA LYS A 184 20.76 29.37 35.36
C LYS A 184 21.52 30.00 34.19
N ILE A 185 22.82 30.28 34.39
CA ILE A 185 23.65 30.83 33.32
C ILE A 185 23.66 29.83 32.16
N SER A 186 23.06 30.26 31.05
CA SER A 186 22.92 29.50 29.80
C SER A 186 24.28 28.93 29.39
N SER A 187 24.28 27.72 28.83
CA SER A 187 25.49 27.05 28.33
C SER A 187 26.26 27.90 27.32
N ASN A 188 25.59 28.86 26.68
CA ASN A 188 26.16 29.79 25.71
C ASN A 188 26.31 31.24 26.24
N ALA A 189 26.33 31.47 27.56
CA ALA A 189 26.40 32.81 28.11
C ALA A 189 27.67 33.56 27.67
N SER A 190 27.51 34.84 27.30
CA SER A 190 28.64 35.69 26.93
C SER A 190 29.44 36.11 28.16
N TRP A 191 30.72 36.47 27.97
CA TRP A 191 31.53 37.05 29.05
C TRP A 191 30.85 38.28 29.67
N GLU A 192 30.23 39.13 28.85
CA GLU A 192 29.55 40.36 29.32
C GLU A 192 28.34 40.05 30.20
N GLN A 193 27.52 39.08 29.80
CA GLN A 193 26.38 38.61 30.60
C GLN A 193 26.85 38.00 31.93
N THR A 194 27.88 37.15 31.86
CA THR A 194 28.44 36.50 33.05
C THR A 194 29.07 37.54 33.98
N MET A 195 29.83 38.49 33.45
CA MET A 195 30.49 39.56 34.20
C MET A 195 29.49 40.37 35.04
N LYS A 196 28.35 40.75 34.46
CA LYS A 196 27.27 41.45 35.18
C LYS A 196 26.74 40.68 36.39
N LEU A 197 26.74 39.35 36.34
CA LEU A 197 26.26 38.48 37.42
C LEU A 197 27.31 38.22 38.51
N ILE A 198 28.60 38.26 38.15
CA ILE A 198 29.70 37.90 39.05
C ILE A 198 30.43 39.10 39.67
N GLN A 199 30.33 40.31 39.08
CA GLN A 199 31.12 41.48 39.48
C GLN A 199 30.94 41.92 40.94
N ASN A 200 29.78 41.64 41.54
CA ASN A 200 29.45 42.01 42.92
C ASN A 200 29.94 40.99 43.95
N ASP A 201 30.37 39.79 43.53
CA ASP A 201 30.83 38.74 44.44
C ASP A 201 32.28 39.04 44.90
N PRO A 202 32.60 38.94 46.20
CA PRO A 202 33.96 39.17 46.71
C PRO A 202 35.04 38.34 45.98
N ARG A 203 34.69 37.12 45.57
CA ARG A 203 35.59 36.20 44.85
C ARG A 203 35.96 36.71 43.45
N TYR A 204 35.22 37.67 42.88
CA TYR A 204 35.56 38.28 41.60
C TYR A 204 36.89 39.05 41.64
N ARG A 205 37.30 39.57 42.81
CA ARG A 205 38.53 40.37 42.97
C ARG A 205 39.80 39.53 43.11
N VAL A 206 39.67 38.21 43.24
CA VAL A 206 40.79 37.27 43.44
C VAL A 206 41.73 37.26 42.23
N LEU A 207 41.19 37.36 41.02
CA LEU A 207 41.98 37.59 39.80
C LEU A 207 42.05 39.11 39.54
N LYS A 208 43.26 39.70 39.53
CA LYS A 208 43.41 41.16 39.33
C LYS A 208 43.20 41.57 37.86
N LYS A 209 43.75 40.81 36.91
CA LYS A 209 43.74 41.15 35.49
C LYS A 209 42.44 40.69 34.82
N LEU A 210 41.80 41.57 34.06
CA LEU A 210 40.58 41.24 33.28
C LEU A 210 40.84 40.12 32.26
N HIS A 211 42.02 40.12 31.65
CA HIS A 211 42.45 39.07 30.71
C HIS A 211 42.46 37.69 31.38
N ASP A 212 43.06 37.57 32.57
CA ASP A 212 43.09 36.32 33.34
C ASP A 212 41.67 35.81 33.63
N LYS A 213 40.75 36.69 34.02
CA LYS A 213 39.35 36.31 34.28
C LYS A 213 38.65 35.78 33.03
N LYS A 214 38.81 36.47 31.89
CA LYS A 214 38.26 36.05 30.59
C LYS A 214 38.82 34.68 30.18
N GLN A 215 40.12 34.46 30.37
CA GLN A 215 40.77 33.19 30.06
C GLN A 215 40.23 32.05 30.93
N VAL A 216 40.10 32.26 32.24
CA VAL A 216 39.53 31.27 33.17
C VAL A 216 38.06 30.99 32.84
N PHE A 217 37.27 32.01 32.50
CA PHE A 217 35.88 31.80 32.08
C PHE A 217 35.76 30.99 30.79
N ASN A 218 36.55 31.29 29.77
CA ASN A 218 36.55 30.53 28.51
C ASN A 218 36.99 29.07 28.76
N SER A 219 38.02 28.86 29.58
CA SER A 219 38.45 27.53 30.00
C SER A 219 37.34 26.78 30.75
N TYR A 220 36.69 27.43 31.72
CA TYR A 220 35.55 26.87 32.46
C TYR A 220 34.36 26.52 31.55
N LYS A 221 34.01 27.40 30.60
CA LYS A 221 32.94 27.16 29.62
C LYS A 221 33.25 25.94 28.74
N ASN A 222 34.47 25.86 28.22
CA ASN A 222 34.92 24.74 27.39
C ASN A 222 34.97 23.43 28.20
N GLN A 223 35.43 23.49 29.45
CA GLN A 223 35.46 22.35 30.35
C GLN A 223 34.04 21.83 30.66
N ARG A 224 33.10 22.73 31.00
CA ARG A 224 31.69 22.38 31.23
C ARG A 224 31.06 21.74 29.99
N ALA A 225 31.31 22.30 28.80
CA ALA A 225 30.81 21.72 27.54
C ALA A 225 31.42 20.33 27.26
N ARG A 226 32.71 20.13 27.53
CA ARG A 226 33.36 18.81 27.43
C ARG A 226 32.79 17.81 28.43
N ASP A 227 32.56 18.23 29.67
CA ASP A 227 32.01 17.37 30.72
C ASP A 227 30.55 16.99 30.44
N GLU A 228 29.73 17.92 29.94
CA GLU A 228 28.35 17.64 29.50
C GLU A 228 28.29 16.68 28.30
N LYS A 229 29.22 16.82 27.34
CA LYS A 229 29.34 15.86 26.24
C LYS A 229 29.78 14.48 26.73
N ARG A 230 30.70 14.42 27.70
CA ARG A 230 31.17 13.16 28.31
C ARG A 230 30.06 12.46 29.08
N THR A 231 29.29 13.19 29.89
CA THR A 231 28.17 12.60 30.64
C THR A 231 27.06 12.11 29.70
N ARG A 232 26.72 12.88 28.66
CA ARG A 232 25.77 12.42 27.63
C ARG A 232 26.25 11.16 26.92
N LYS A 233 27.50 11.12 26.48
CA LYS A 233 28.08 9.93 25.83
C LYS A 233 28.08 8.72 26.76
N ALA A 234 28.44 8.89 28.04
CA ALA A 234 28.42 7.80 29.01
C ALA A 234 27.02 7.18 29.20
N LYS A 235 25.96 8.01 29.15
CA LYS A 235 24.57 7.53 29.19
C LYS A 235 24.19 6.72 27.96
N GLU A 236 24.49 7.25 26.77
CA GLU A 236 24.22 6.59 25.48
C GLU A 236 25.00 5.26 25.37
N ASP A 237 26.27 5.25 25.79
CA ASP A 237 27.11 4.04 25.82
C ASP A 237 26.54 2.98 26.77
N LEU A 238 26.09 3.38 27.97
CA LEU A 238 25.45 2.47 28.94
C LEU A 238 24.12 1.92 28.42
N GLU A 239 23.28 2.76 27.82
CA GLU A 239 22.00 2.35 27.23
C GLU A 239 22.23 1.31 26.13
N ASN A 240 23.10 1.61 25.16
CA ASN A 240 23.44 0.71 24.05
C ASN A 240 24.05 -0.61 24.54
N TRP A 241 24.88 -0.55 25.58
CA TRP A 241 25.48 -1.73 26.17
C TRP A 241 24.41 -2.61 26.81
N LEU A 242 23.52 -2.05 27.63
CA LEU A 242 22.44 -2.82 28.26
C LEU A 242 21.44 -3.40 27.24
N GLN A 243 21.15 -2.69 26.13
CA GLN A 243 20.23 -3.18 25.08
C GLN A 243 20.75 -4.39 24.31
N ASN A 244 22.07 -4.61 24.28
CA ASN A 244 22.72 -5.67 23.49
C ASN A 244 23.45 -6.71 24.35
N HIS A 245 23.42 -6.55 25.68
CA HIS A 245 24.12 -7.45 26.58
C HIS A 245 23.37 -8.78 26.75
N GLU A 246 24.06 -9.90 26.59
CA GLU A 246 23.47 -11.25 26.59
C GLU A 246 22.71 -11.59 27.88
N GLN A 247 23.19 -11.11 29.03
CA GLN A 247 22.56 -11.39 30.32
C GLN A 247 21.38 -10.46 30.66
N VAL A 248 21.10 -9.44 29.84
CA VAL A 248 20.04 -8.46 30.07
C VAL A 248 18.84 -8.82 29.20
N THR A 249 17.76 -9.27 29.84
CA THR A 249 16.46 -9.55 29.21
C THR A 249 15.38 -8.68 29.83
N SER A 250 14.19 -8.60 29.21
CA SER A 250 13.05 -7.83 29.73
C SER A 250 12.63 -8.17 31.17
N VAL A 251 12.99 -9.36 31.66
CA VAL A 251 12.63 -9.88 33.00
C VAL A 251 13.74 -9.61 34.03
N THR A 252 14.92 -9.17 33.61
CA THR A 252 16.04 -8.95 34.54
C THR A 252 15.76 -7.82 35.53
N ARG A 253 16.12 -8.02 36.80
CA ARG A 253 15.92 -7.02 37.86
C ARG A 253 17.15 -6.15 38.03
N TYR A 254 16.97 -4.86 38.28
CA TYR A 254 18.07 -3.90 38.49
C TYR A 254 19.11 -4.38 39.52
N ARG A 255 18.65 -4.89 40.68
CA ARG A 255 19.54 -5.38 41.75
C ARG A 255 20.46 -6.51 41.28
N LYS A 256 20.01 -7.34 40.33
CA LYS A 256 20.86 -8.39 39.74
C LYS A 256 21.95 -7.77 38.87
N LEU A 257 21.60 -6.80 38.04
CA LEU A 257 22.57 -6.10 37.18
C LEU A 257 23.58 -5.30 38.00
N GLU A 258 23.14 -4.66 39.08
CA GLU A 258 24.01 -3.93 40.00
C GLU A 258 25.09 -4.82 40.65
N LEU A 259 24.74 -6.08 40.96
CA LEU A 259 25.69 -7.06 41.47
C LEU A 259 26.63 -7.60 40.40
N LEU A 260 26.13 -7.84 39.19
CA LEU A 260 26.91 -8.39 38.07
C LEU A 260 27.89 -7.37 37.49
N PHE A 261 27.49 -6.11 37.39
CA PHE A 261 28.23 -5.06 36.69
C PHE A 261 28.94 -4.08 37.64
N LYS A 262 29.11 -4.47 38.90
CA LYS A 262 29.73 -3.62 39.92
C LYS A 262 31.13 -3.14 39.53
N ASP A 263 31.90 -3.97 38.83
CA ASP A 263 33.28 -3.66 38.45
C ASP A 263 33.38 -3.09 37.02
N GLU A 264 32.27 -3.02 36.29
CA GLU A 264 32.25 -2.57 34.91
C GLU A 264 32.40 -1.06 34.79
N LYS A 265 33.32 -0.62 33.93
CA LYS A 265 33.60 0.82 33.74
C LYS A 265 32.40 1.57 33.15
N ILE A 266 31.69 0.93 32.23
CA ILE A 266 30.51 1.51 31.56
C ILE A 266 29.38 1.72 32.58
N TRP A 267 29.21 0.77 33.51
CA TRP A 267 28.23 0.85 34.59
C TRP A 267 28.55 1.98 35.58
N ASN A 268 29.81 2.08 36.01
CA ASN A 268 30.24 3.07 37.00
C ASN A 268 30.43 4.49 36.43
N ALA A 269 30.48 4.66 35.10
CA ALA A 269 30.60 5.96 34.46
C ALA A 269 29.35 6.84 34.65
N VAL A 270 28.20 6.23 34.97
CA VAL A 270 26.91 6.90 35.14
C VAL A 270 26.49 6.86 36.61
N PRO A 271 26.00 7.96 37.20
CA PRO A 271 25.44 7.98 38.56
C PRO A 271 24.24 7.02 38.73
N ASP A 272 24.04 6.46 39.93
CA ASP A 272 22.97 5.47 40.19
C ASP A 272 21.56 5.98 39.84
N SER A 273 21.28 7.27 40.09
CA SER A 273 19.99 7.88 39.73
C SER A 273 19.73 7.83 38.22
N GLU A 274 20.75 8.12 37.42
CA GLU A 274 20.66 8.11 35.96
C GLU A 274 20.66 6.67 35.41
N ARG A 275 21.42 5.75 36.03
CA ARG A 275 21.39 4.32 35.71
C ARG A 275 20.00 3.72 35.87
N ARG A 276 19.26 4.11 36.92
CA ARG A 276 17.89 3.61 37.15
C ARG A 276 16.91 4.09 36.10
N GLU A 277 17.03 5.34 35.63
CA GLU A 277 16.20 5.85 34.55
C GLU A 277 16.54 5.15 33.22
N ILE A 278 17.83 5.06 32.86
CA ILE A 278 18.28 4.31 31.67
C ILE A 278 17.79 2.86 31.72
N PHE A 279 17.87 2.22 32.88
CA PHE A 279 17.40 0.84 33.04
C PHE A 279 15.90 0.71 32.76
N LYS A 280 15.05 1.63 33.22
CA LYS A 280 13.61 1.59 32.91
C LYS A 280 13.36 1.66 31.41
N ASP A 281 14.05 2.56 30.72
CA ASP A 281 13.92 2.76 29.28
C ASP A 281 14.42 1.53 28.51
N VAL A 282 15.56 0.96 28.92
CA VAL A 282 16.10 -0.27 28.32
C VAL A 282 15.19 -1.47 28.54
N MET A 283 14.59 -1.63 29.72
CA MET A 283 13.64 -2.74 29.97
C MET A 283 12.41 -2.61 29.08
N TYR A 284 11.85 -1.40 28.95
CA TYR A 284 10.73 -1.15 28.04
C TYR A 284 11.12 -1.44 26.58
N TYR A 285 12.31 -1.01 26.16
CA TYR A 285 12.84 -1.30 24.83
C TYR A 285 13.01 -2.80 24.58
N LEU A 286 13.61 -3.54 25.52
CA LEU A 286 13.83 -4.98 25.40
C LEU A 286 12.52 -5.76 25.36
N GLU A 287 11.55 -5.44 26.23
CA GLU A 287 10.23 -6.07 26.18
C GLU A 287 9.55 -5.84 24.83
N LYS A 288 9.62 -4.61 24.30
CA LYS A 288 9.08 -4.28 22.98
C LYS A 288 9.80 -5.02 21.86
N LYS A 289 11.13 -5.10 21.91
CA LYS A 289 11.98 -5.82 20.94
C LYS A 289 11.67 -7.32 20.95
N GLU A 290 11.61 -7.95 22.12
CA GLU A 290 11.27 -9.37 22.30
C GLU A 290 9.87 -9.69 21.78
N ARG A 291 8.85 -8.86 22.09
CA ARG A 291 7.48 -9.02 21.56
C ARG A 291 7.44 -8.95 20.03
N VAL A 292 8.19 -8.03 19.42
CA VAL A 292 8.28 -7.90 17.96
C VAL A 292 8.95 -9.12 17.34
N ILE A 293 10.02 -9.63 17.95
CA ILE A 293 10.72 -10.84 17.49
C ILE A 293 9.75 -12.05 17.53
N VAL A 294 9.08 -12.29 18.66
CA VAL A 294 8.10 -13.38 18.80
C VAL A 294 6.97 -13.27 17.76
N ALA A 295 6.43 -12.07 17.55
CA ALA A 295 5.40 -11.84 16.55
C ALA A 295 5.90 -12.07 15.11
N SER A 296 7.15 -11.68 14.81
CA SER A 296 7.80 -11.91 13.52
C SER A 296 8.02 -13.39 13.25
N HIS A 297 8.54 -14.15 14.21
CA HIS A 297 8.71 -15.60 14.11
C HIS A 297 7.35 -16.29 13.93
N ARG A 298 6.34 -15.95 14.76
CA ARG A 298 4.98 -16.48 14.61
C ARG A 298 4.42 -16.25 13.20
N LYS A 299 4.57 -15.03 12.67
CA LYS A 299 4.11 -14.69 11.31
C LYS A 299 4.84 -15.48 10.23
N ARG A 300 6.17 -15.64 10.35
CA ARG A 300 6.99 -16.45 9.44
C ARG A 300 6.55 -17.91 9.46
N ASN A 301 6.37 -18.50 10.64
CA ASN A 301 6.00 -19.91 10.80
C ASN A 301 4.58 -20.20 10.28
N ILE A 302 3.63 -19.31 10.57
CA ILE A 302 2.26 -19.38 10.03
C ILE A 302 2.29 -19.40 8.50
N LYS A 303 3.04 -18.45 7.90
CA LYS A 303 3.15 -18.38 6.44
C LYS A 303 3.83 -19.61 5.87
N ALA A 304 4.95 -20.04 6.46
CA ALA A 304 5.69 -21.20 5.97
C ALA A 304 4.86 -22.49 6.06
N LEU A 305 4.07 -22.68 7.13
CA LEU A 305 3.15 -23.82 7.21
C LEU A 305 2.03 -23.73 6.15
N ALA A 306 1.46 -22.55 5.93
CA ALA A 306 0.46 -22.34 4.87
C ALA A 306 1.03 -22.68 3.49
N ASP A 307 2.23 -22.17 3.17
CA ASP A 307 2.94 -22.45 1.92
C ASP A 307 3.23 -23.96 1.77
N ILE A 308 3.53 -24.69 2.86
CA ILE A 308 3.72 -26.15 2.84
C ILE A 308 2.40 -26.87 2.54
N LEU A 309 1.29 -26.47 3.17
CA LEU A 309 -0.02 -27.08 2.95
C LEU A 309 -0.53 -26.83 1.52
N ASP A 310 -0.36 -25.62 0.98
CA ASP A 310 -0.78 -25.27 -0.38
C ASP A 310 -0.05 -26.09 -1.46
N ASN A 311 1.18 -26.53 -1.20
CA ASN A 311 1.97 -27.36 -2.11
C ASN A 311 1.79 -28.87 -1.87
N MET A 312 0.92 -29.30 -0.95
CA MET A 312 0.73 -30.70 -0.60
C MET A 312 -0.40 -31.33 -1.44
N PRO A 313 -0.09 -32.20 -2.44
CA PRO A 313 -1.10 -32.74 -3.36
C PRO A 313 -2.07 -33.77 -2.73
N GLY A 314 -1.86 -34.14 -1.47
CA GLY A 314 -2.68 -35.12 -0.74
C GLY A 314 -3.74 -34.52 0.16
N VAL A 315 -3.75 -33.19 0.39
CA VAL A 315 -4.71 -32.53 1.27
C VAL A 315 -5.90 -32.08 0.44
N ASN A 316 -7.08 -32.57 0.80
CA ASN A 316 -8.37 -32.18 0.23
C ASN A 316 -9.28 -31.58 1.31
N SER A 317 -10.45 -31.08 0.91
CA SER A 317 -11.46 -30.49 1.80
C SER A 317 -11.91 -31.40 2.95
N SER A 318 -11.82 -32.72 2.77
CA SER A 318 -12.20 -33.72 3.79
C SER A 318 -11.04 -34.19 4.68
N THR A 319 -9.82 -33.73 4.44
CA THR A 319 -8.62 -34.19 5.15
C THR A 319 -8.67 -33.72 6.60
N THR A 320 -8.42 -34.63 7.53
CA THR A 320 -8.36 -34.31 8.96
C THR A 320 -6.98 -33.82 9.37
N TRP A 321 -6.91 -33.06 10.47
CA TRP A 321 -5.62 -32.60 11.00
C TRP A 321 -4.66 -33.76 11.32
N ALA A 322 -5.20 -34.90 11.79
CA ALA A 322 -4.39 -36.08 12.10
C ALA A 322 -3.75 -36.71 10.85
N GLU A 323 -4.46 -36.69 9.72
CA GLU A 323 -3.94 -37.14 8.42
C GLU A 323 -2.92 -36.15 7.87
N ALA A 324 -3.24 -34.85 7.91
CA ALA A 324 -2.33 -33.78 7.51
C ALA A 324 -1.04 -33.81 8.32
N GLN A 325 -1.10 -34.04 9.63
CA GLN A 325 0.07 -34.15 10.49
C GLN A 325 0.98 -35.32 10.10
N LYS A 326 0.43 -36.47 9.70
CA LYS A 326 1.23 -37.60 9.20
C LYS A 326 1.95 -37.23 7.90
N MET A 327 1.24 -36.58 6.98
CA MET A 327 1.82 -36.11 5.71
C MET A 327 2.90 -35.04 5.95
N LEU A 328 2.70 -34.12 6.90
CA LEU A 328 3.70 -33.10 7.26
C LEU A 328 5.01 -33.72 7.76
N LEU A 329 4.94 -34.85 8.48
CA LEU A 329 6.13 -35.58 8.95
C LEU A 329 6.93 -36.25 7.83
N GLU A 330 6.40 -36.30 6.61
CA GLU A 330 7.09 -36.84 5.42
C GLU A 330 7.73 -35.72 4.57
N ILE A 331 7.35 -34.45 4.79
CA ILE A 331 7.80 -33.32 3.96
C ILE A 331 9.13 -32.75 4.46
N PRO A 332 10.21 -32.74 3.64
CA PRO A 332 11.50 -32.20 4.06
C PRO A 332 11.47 -30.74 4.51
N ALA A 333 10.61 -29.91 3.91
CA ALA A 333 10.47 -28.50 4.30
C ALA A 333 9.98 -28.32 5.75
N PHE A 334 9.11 -29.22 6.23
CA PHE A 334 8.65 -29.22 7.62
C PHE A 334 9.66 -29.89 8.56
N ILE A 335 10.33 -30.95 8.10
CA ILE A 335 11.32 -31.70 8.91
C ILE A 335 12.59 -30.86 9.16
N ASN A 336 13.05 -30.11 8.16
CA ASN A 336 14.31 -29.37 8.25
C ASN A 336 14.16 -28.02 8.99
N ASP A 337 12.95 -27.47 9.09
CA ASP A 337 12.72 -26.18 9.76
C ASP A 337 12.31 -26.39 11.23
N THR A 338 13.30 -26.32 12.12
CA THR A 338 13.10 -26.46 13.57
C THR A 338 12.16 -25.38 14.12
N GLU A 339 12.13 -24.18 13.53
CA GLU A 339 11.26 -23.10 13.99
C GLU A 339 9.78 -23.47 13.78
N ILE A 340 9.45 -24.06 12.63
CA ILE A 340 8.08 -24.50 12.31
C ILE A 340 7.64 -25.66 13.21
N GLN A 341 8.53 -26.60 13.51
CA GLN A 341 8.22 -27.71 14.44
C GLN A 341 7.95 -27.22 15.87
N SER A 342 8.61 -26.13 16.27
CA SER A 342 8.42 -25.48 17.58
C SER A 342 7.25 -24.51 17.63
N MET A 343 6.48 -24.36 16.55
CA MET A 343 5.34 -23.47 16.49
C MET A 343 4.24 -23.88 17.49
N ASP A 344 3.45 -22.90 17.94
CA ASP A 344 2.29 -23.15 18.79
C ASP A 344 1.29 -24.08 18.08
N LYS A 345 0.76 -25.07 18.82
CA LYS A 345 -0.20 -26.03 18.29
C LYS A 345 -1.52 -25.35 17.89
N GLU A 346 -1.91 -24.28 18.58
CA GLU A 346 -3.09 -23.48 18.23
C GLU A 346 -2.89 -22.77 16.89
N ASP A 347 -1.72 -22.18 16.67
CA ASP A 347 -1.39 -21.55 15.38
C ASP A 347 -1.39 -22.56 14.23
N ALA A 348 -0.83 -23.75 14.45
CA ALA A 348 -0.85 -24.83 13.46
C ALA A 348 -2.28 -25.22 13.05
N LEU A 349 -3.17 -25.35 14.03
CA LEU A 349 -4.58 -25.67 13.80
C LEU A 349 -5.33 -24.55 13.08
N ILE A 350 -5.07 -23.28 13.43
CA ILE A 350 -5.67 -22.13 12.75
C ILE A 350 -5.27 -22.10 11.27
N VAL A 351 -3.98 -22.32 10.99
CA VAL A 351 -3.46 -22.35 9.61
C VAL A 351 -4.08 -23.49 8.81
N PHE A 352 -4.20 -24.66 9.43
CA PHE A 352 -4.84 -25.81 8.80
C PHE A 352 -6.33 -25.60 8.54
N GLU A 353 -7.08 -25.09 9.52
CA GLU A 353 -8.51 -24.82 9.35
C GLU A 353 -8.75 -23.81 8.23
N GLU A 354 -7.93 -22.76 8.13
CA GLU A 354 -8.05 -21.78 7.05
C GLU A 354 -7.71 -22.39 5.68
N HIS A 355 -6.69 -23.25 5.60
CA HIS A 355 -6.35 -23.97 4.38
C HIS A 355 -7.49 -24.91 3.93
N ILE A 356 -8.09 -25.68 4.85
CA ILE A 356 -9.25 -26.54 4.54
C ILE A 356 -10.46 -25.72 4.09
N ARG A 357 -10.78 -24.60 4.77
CA ARG A 357 -11.87 -23.69 4.33
C ARG A 357 -11.62 -23.12 2.95
N GLN A 358 -10.36 -22.83 2.61
CA GLN A 358 -9.98 -22.33 1.30
C GLN A 358 -10.17 -23.42 0.23
N LEU A 359 -9.75 -24.67 0.51
CA LEU A 359 -10.02 -25.82 -0.36
C LEU A 359 -11.53 -26.08 -0.55
N GLU A 360 -12.34 -26.05 0.51
CA GLU A 360 -13.81 -26.19 0.42
C GLU A 360 -14.46 -25.08 -0.43
N LYS A 361 -13.86 -23.89 -0.43
CA LYS A 361 -14.33 -22.77 -1.24
C LYS A 361 -13.94 -22.97 -2.71
N ASP A 362 -12.70 -23.37 -2.97
CA ASP A 362 -12.21 -23.61 -4.31
C ASP A 362 -12.96 -24.77 -4.98
N GLU A 363 -13.22 -25.87 -4.26
CA GLU A 363 -14.05 -26.98 -4.73
C GLU A 363 -15.47 -26.52 -5.10
N ARG A 364 -16.12 -25.72 -4.25
CA ARG A 364 -17.45 -25.15 -4.57
C ARG A 364 -17.42 -24.22 -5.78
N ASP A 365 -16.39 -23.40 -5.91
CA ASP A 365 -16.24 -22.48 -7.04
C ASP A 365 -15.97 -23.26 -8.35
N GLU A 366 -15.19 -24.33 -8.30
CA GLU A 366 -14.96 -25.26 -9.42
C GLU A 366 -16.25 -25.96 -9.86
N GLU A 367 -17.04 -26.50 -8.93
CA GLU A 367 -18.35 -27.10 -9.23
C GLU A 367 -19.31 -26.09 -9.89
N GLN A 368 -19.38 -24.87 -9.35
CA GLN A 368 -20.20 -23.80 -9.93
C GLN A 368 -19.73 -23.42 -11.34
N ASN A 369 -18.41 -23.32 -11.53
CA ASN A 369 -17.81 -23.02 -12.82
C ASN A 369 -18.07 -24.14 -13.83
N ALA A 370 -17.96 -25.41 -13.43
CA ALA A 370 -18.28 -26.57 -14.27
C ALA A 370 -19.75 -26.55 -14.70
N LEU A 371 -20.68 -26.25 -13.78
CA LEU A 371 -22.10 -26.12 -14.09
C LEU A 371 -22.38 -24.93 -15.03
N LEU A 372 -21.70 -23.80 -14.87
CA LEU A 372 -21.79 -22.66 -15.77
C LEU A 372 -21.25 -23.01 -17.18
N MET A 373 -20.12 -23.71 -17.26
CA MET A 373 -19.55 -24.17 -18.52
C MET A 373 -20.48 -25.15 -19.25
N LYS A 374 -21.06 -26.11 -18.53
CA LYS A 374 -22.07 -27.04 -19.08
C LYS A 374 -23.28 -26.28 -19.63
N ARG A 375 -23.87 -25.38 -18.85
CA ARG A 375 -25.00 -24.53 -19.29
C ARG A 375 -24.64 -23.68 -20.51
N ARG A 376 -23.41 -23.17 -20.59
CA ARG A 376 -22.91 -22.41 -21.74
C ARG A 376 -22.76 -23.28 -22.98
N GLN A 377 -22.26 -24.51 -22.84
CA GLN A 377 -22.16 -25.47 -23.93
C GLN A 377 -23.54 -25.86 -24.46
N GLU A 378 -24.49 -26.15 -23.56
CA GLU A 378 -25.88 -26.44 -23.91
C GLU A 378 -26.53 -25.27 -24.68
N ARG A 379 -26.32 -24.01 -24.23
CA ARG A 379 -26.81 -22.82 -24.94
C ARG A 379 -26.19 -22.69 -26.34
N LYS A 380 -24.88 -22.90 -26.48
CA LYS A 380 -24.19 -22.86 -27.78
C LYS A 380 -24.71 -23.94 -28.73
N GLY A 381 -24.98 -25.15 -28.23
CA GLY A 381 -25.64 -26.21 -29.01
C GLY A 381 -26.99 -25.75 -29.56
N ARG A 382 -27.84 -25.17 -28.70
CA ARG A 382 -29.14 -24.61 -29.11
C ARG A 382 -29.05 -23.50 -30.15
N GLU A 383 -28.05 -22.62 -30.03
CA GLU A 383 -27.81 -21.54 -30.99
C GLU A 383 -27.34 -22.06 -32.35
N LYS A 384 -26.42 -23.03 -32.36
CA LYS A 384 -26.00 -23.70 -33.61
C LYS A 384 -27.18 -24.35 -34.33
N PHE A 385 -28.07 -25.01 -33.59
CA PHE A 385 -29.28 -25.60 -34.18
C PHE A 385 -30.26 -24.55 -34.70
N ARG A 386 -30.43 -23.41 -34.01
CA ARG A 386 -31.24 -22.29 -34.54
C ARG A 386 -30.62 -21.69 -35.81
N GLN A 387 -29.30 -21.58 -35.89
CA GLN A 387 -28.61 -21.14 -37.11
C GLN A 387 -28.80 -22.15 -38.26
N PHE A 388 -28.81 -23.45 -37.97
CA PHE A 388 -29.15 -24.47 -38.95
C PHE A 388 -30.57 -24.32 -39.48
N LEU A 389 -31.57 -24.06 -38.63
CA LEU A 389 -32.94 -23.79 -39.07
C LEU A 389 -33.02 -22.54 -39.96
N GLU A 390 -32.24 -21.50 -39.64
CA GLU A 390 -32.11 -20.28 -40.46
C GLU A 390 -31.44 -20.55 -41.82
N GLU A 391 -30.46 -21.46 -41.89
CA GLU A 391 -29.89 -21.92 -43.16
C GLU A 391 -30.91 -22.71 -43.98
N LEU A 392 -31.70 -23.58 -43.36
CA LEU A 392 -32.77 -24.32 -44.04
C LEU A 392 -33.85 -23.38 -44.58
N ARG A 393 -34.19 -22.31 -43.83
CA ARG A 393 -35.10 -21.26 -44.27
C ARG A 393 -34.54 -20.49 -45.45
N ARG A 394 -33.29 -20.00 -45.36
CA ARG A 394 -32.62 -19.29 -46.47
C ARG A 394 -32.44 -20.17 -47.71
N GLY A 395 -32.31 -21.48 -47.53
CA GLY A 395 -32.28 -22.46 -48.62
C GLY A 395 -33.66 -22.80 -49.21
N GLY A 396 -34.75 -22.19 -48.73
CA GLY A 396 -36.12 -22.42 -49.19
C GLY A 396 -36.71 -23.79 -48.80
N LYS A 397 -36.02 -24.56 -47.94
CA LYS A 397 -36.49 -25.87 -47.49
C LYS A 397 -37.46 -25.75 -46.32
N LEU A 398 -37.29 -24.74 -45.47
CA LEU A 398 -38.13 -24.49 -44.31
C LEU A 398 -39.00 -23.25 -44.55
N HIS A 399 -40.32 -23.42 -44.43
CA HIS A 399 -41.36 -22.38 -44.55
C HIS A 399 -42.39 -22.52 -43.41
N THR A 400 -43.34 -21.58 -43.30
CA THR A 400 -44.33 -21.52 -42.20
C THR A 400 -45.26 -22.73 -42.08
N ALA A 401 -45.39 -23.51 -43.14
CA ALA A 401 -46.22 -24.72 -43.21
C ALA A 401 -45.39 -26.02 -43.20
N SER A 402 -44.06 -25.95 -43.09
CA SER A 402 -43.20 -27.13 -43.05
C SER A 402 -43.48 -27.95 -41.79
N LYS A 403 -43.60 -29.26 -41.95
CA LYS A 403 -43.75 -30.19 -40.82
C LYS A 403 -42.40 -30.78 -40.44
N TRP A 404 -42.23 -31.08 -39.16
CA TRP A 404 -41.02 -31.72 -38.65
C TRP A 404 -40.71 -33.02 -39.39
N CYS A 405 -41.72 -33.86 -39.65
CA CYS A 405 -41.56 -35.14 -40.34
C CYS A 405 -40.97 -34.99 -41.76
N ASP A 406 -41.33 -33.92 -42.46
CA ASP A 406 -40.90 -33.70 -43.86
C ASP A 406 -39.44 -33.26 -43.91
N LEU A 407 -39.00 -32.51 -42.89
CA LEU A 407 -37.62 -32.02 -42.77
C LEU A 407 -36.69 -32.95 -41.99
N TYR A 408 -37.24 -33.92 -41.27
CA TYR A 408 -36.47 -34.84 -40.43
C TYR A 408 -35.30 -35.51 -41.17
N PRO A 409 -35.45 -36.02 -42.42
CA PRO A 409 -34.33 -36.64 -43.15
C PRO A 409 -33.15 -35.70 -43.40
N ILE A 410 -33.39 -34.39 -43.48
CA ILE A 410 -32.34 -33.38 -43.66
C ILE A 410 -31.76 -33.00 -42.29
N ILE A 411 -32.63 -32.86 -41.29
CA ILE A 411 -32.24 -32.47 -39.93
C ILE A 411 -31.38 -33.54 -39.26
N SER A 412 -31.76 -34.81 -39.38
CA SER A 412 -31.05 -35.93 -38.75
C SER A 412 -29.68 -36.20 -39.35
N ALA A 413 -29.40 -35.70 -40.55
CA ALA A 413 -28.11 -35.84 -41.23
C ALA A 413 -27.08 -34.76 -40.84
N ASP A 414 -27.49 -33.70 -40.12
CA ASP A 414 -26.61 -32.59 -39.75
C ASP A 414 -26.02 -32.79 -38.35
N HIS A 415 -24.70 -32.60 -38.20
CA HIS A 415 -24.02 -32.77 -36.91
C HIS A 415 -24.55 -31.85 -35.80
N ARG A 416 -25.16 -30.70 -36.15
CA ARG A 416 -25.74 -29.75 -35.18
C ARG A 416 -27.00 -30.30 -34.53
N TYR A 417 -27.67 -31.25 -35.18
CA TYR A 417 -28.75 -32.04 -34.57
C TYR A 417 -28.18 -33.06 -33.58
N GLU A 418 -27.11 -33.78 -33.95
CA GLU A 418 -26.43 -34.72 -33.05
C GLU A 418 -25.87 -34.03 -31.81
N ASP A 419 -25.22 -32.86 -31.98
CA ASP A 419 -24.71 -32.00 -30.90
C ASP A 419 -25.80 -31.59 -29.89
N MET A 420 -27.07 -31.60 -30.32
CA MET A 420 -28.23 -31.25 -29.51
C MET A 420 -28.83 -32.42 -28.75
N LEU A 421 -28.53 -33.66 -29.14
CA LEU A 421 -29.07 -34.86 -28.50
C LEU A 421 -28.46 -35.02 -27.11
N GLY A 422 -29.32 -35.11 -26.08
CA GLY A 422 -28.91 -35.27 -24.68
C GLY A 422 -28.65 -33.96 -23.92
N LEU A 423 -28.74 -32.80 -24.58
CA LEU A 423 -28.71 -31.51 -23.88
C LEU A 423 -30.00 -31.31 -23.07
N GLY A 424 -29.88 -30.77 -21.86
CA GLY A 424 -31.05 -30.38 -21.05
C GLY A 424 -31.78 -29.16 -21.63
N GLY A 425 -33.10 -29.10 -21.43
CA GLY A 425 -33.95 -27.97 -21.84
C GLY A 425 -34.77 -28.24 -23.10
N SER A 426 -34.86 -27.26 -24.01
CA SER A 426 -35.63 -27.40 -25.25
C SER A 426 -35.01 -28.45 -26.17
N THR A 427 -35.83 -29.42 -26.58
CA THR A 427 -35.44 -30.44 -27.55
C THR A 427 -35.29 -29.83 -28.95
N PRO A 428 -34.62 -30.50 -29.91
CA PRO A 428 -34.59 -30.07 -31.31
C PRO A 428 -36.00 -29.81 -31.89
N LEU A 429 -36.97 -30.63 -31.50
CA LEU A 429 -38.37 -30.48 -31.92
C LEU A 429 -39.00 -29.21 -31.32
N ASP A 430 -38.71 -28.90 -30.05
CA ASP A 430 -39.21 -27.66 -29.44
C ASP A 430 -38.60 -26.43 -30.11
N LEU A 431 -37.29 -26.45 -30.40
CA LEU A 431 -36.63 -25.37 -31.12
C LEU A 431 -37.21 -25.18 -32.52
N PHE A 432 -37.52 -26.27 -33.24
CA PHE A 432 -38.20 -26.20 -34.52
C PHE A 432 -39.61 -25.63 -34.41
N LYS A 433 -40.41 -26.09 -33.44
CA LYS A 433 -41.77 -25.56 -33.21
C LYS A 433 -41.72 -24.07 -32.90
N PHE A 434 -40.83 -23.64 -32.00
CA PHE A 434 -40.65 -22.22 -31.69
C PHE A 434 -40.22 -21.43 -32.92
N TYR A 435 -39.31 -21.96 -33.73
CA TYR A 435 -38.87 -21.30 -34.95
C TYR A 435 -40.00 -21.15 -35.98
N VAL A 436 -40.79 -22.20 -36.22
CA VAL A 436 -41.96 -22.15 -37.11
C VAL A 436 -43.03 -21.19 -36.57
N MET A 437 -43.28 -21.18 -35.25
CA MET A 437 -44.20 -20.22 -34.61
C MET A 437 -43.73 -18.77 -34.78
N ASP A 438 -42.43 -18.50 -34.57
CA ASP A 438 -41.84 -17.18 -34.77
C ASP A 438 -41.95 -16.75 -36.25
N LEU A 439 -41.75 -17.68 -37.20
CA LEU A 439 -41.97 -17.41 -38.62
C LEU A 439 -43.43 -17.11 -38.97
N GLN A 440 -44.37 -17.86 -38.42
CA GLN A 440 -45.81 -17.60 -38.62
C GLN A 440 -46.20 -16.22 -38.10
N LYS A 441 -45.71 -15.86 -36.90
CA LYS A 441 -45.92 -14.53 -36.32
C LYS A 441 -45.32 -13.43 -37.20
N GLN A 442 -44.08 -13.60 -37.67
CA GLN A 442 -43.43 -12.64 -38.56
C GLN A 442 -44.23 -12.46 -39.87
N MET A 443 -44.73 -13.55 -40.46
CA MET A 443 -45.56 -13.50 -41.65
C MET A 443 -46.89 -12.77 -41.43
N GLU A 444 -47.51 -12.90 -40.26
CA GLU A 444 -48.71 -12.14 -39.91
C GLU A 444 -48.42 -10.64 -39.74
N GLU A 445 -47.30 -10.28 -39.10
CA GLU A 445 -46.86 -8.90 -38.94
C GLU A 445 -46.52 -8.26 -40.29
N ASP A 446 -45.77 -8.97 -41.13
CA ASP A 446 -45.43 -8.55 -42.49
C ASP A 446 -46.68 -8.37 -43.36
N ARG A 447 -47.66 -9.28 -43.26
CA ARG A 447 -48.94 -9.18 -43.97
C ARG A 447 -49.75 -7.96 -43.52
N ARG A 448 -49.73 -7.61 -42.23
CA ARG A 448 -50.37 -6.38 -41.72
C ARG A 448 -49.68 -5.14 -42.28
N LEU A 449 -48.34 -5.13 -42.24
CA LEU A 449 -47.54 -4.04 -42.79
C LEU A 449 -47.80 -3.82 -44.29
N ILE A 450 -47.85 -4.90 -45.09
CA ILE A 450 -48.18 -4.83 -46.52
C ILE A 450 -49.59 -4.25 -46.74
N LYS A 451 -50.59 -4.69 -45.96
CA LYS A 451 -51.96 -4.16 -46.04
C LYS A 451 -52.03 -2.69 -45.68
N ASP A 452 -51.27 -2.24 -44.69
CA ASP A 452 -51.24 -0.84 -44.28
C ASP A 452 -50.55 0.03 -45.36
N ILE A 453 -49.45 -0.44 -45.95
CA ILE A 453 -48.79 0.24 -47.09
C ILE A 453 -49.74 0.35 -48.30
N MET A 454 -50.51 -0.71 -48.57
CA MET A 454 -51.48 -0.72 -49.67
C MET A 454 -52.63 0.27 -49.44
N LYS A 455 -53.09 0.42 -48.19
CA LYS A 455 -54.09 1.43 -47.81
C LYS A 455 -53.55 2.85 -47.93
N ASP A 456 -52.33 3.09 -47.43
CA ASP A 456 -51.69 4.42 -47.45
C ASP A 456 -51.49 4.93 -48.88
N ARG A 457 -51.18 4.05 -49.83
CA ARG A 457 -51.05 4.41 -51.27
C ARG A 457 -52.37 4.42 -52.03
N GLY A 458 -53.48 4.00 -51.41
CA GLY A 458 -54.78 3.91 -52.08
C GLY A 458 -54.81 2.93 -53.27
N PHE A 459 -53.90 1.95 -53.30
CA PHE A 459 -53.75 1.07 -54.47
C PHE A 459 -54.84 -0.01 -54.46
N LYS A 460 -55.72 0.02 -55.45
CA LYS A 460 -56.74 -1.02 -55.67
C LYS A 460 -56.19 -2.10 -56.58
N LEU A 461 -55.82 -3.25 -56.01
CA LEU A 461 -55.41 -4.43 -56.77
C LEU A 461 -56.57 -4.92 -57.65
N SER A 462 -56.33 -4.94 -58.96
CA SER A 462 -57.21 -5.56 -59.95
C SER A 462 -56.71 -6.97 -60.29
N SER A 463 -57.58 -7.84 -60.81
CA SER A 463 -57.23 -9.22 -61.19
C SER A 463 -56.14 -9.33 -62.26
N LYS A 464 -55.83 -8.23 -62.94
CA LYS A 464 -54.78 -8.10 -63.97
C LYS A 464 -53.44 -7.57 -63.44
N THR A 465 -53.34 -7.18 -62.17
CA THR A 465 -52.10 -6.61 -61.62
C THR A 465 -51.02 -7.71 -61.61
N GLU A 466 -49.85 -7.42 -62.16
CA GLU A 466 -48.73 -8.36 -62.15
C GLU A 466 -47.93 -8.26 -60.83
N PHE A 467 -47.27 -9.35 -60.45
CA PHE A 467 -46.42 -9.39 -59.26
C PHE A 467 -45.32 -8.31 -59.29
N SER A 468 -44.79 -8.00 -60.48
CA SER A 468 -43.76 -6.97 -60.65
C SER A 468 -44.25 -5.57 -60.27
N GLU A 469 -45.49 -5.21 -60.62
CA GLU A 469 -46.08 -3.92 -60.24
C GLU A 469 -46.28 -3.84 -58.72
N PHE A 470 -46.74 -4.93 -58.11
CA PHE A 470 -46.93 -5.02 -56.67
C PHE A 470 -45.60 -4.95 -55.89
N GLU A 471 -44.57 -5.63 -56.38
CA GLU A 471 -43.24 -5.63 -55.76
C GLU A 471 -42.59 -4.25 -55.85
N GLN A 472 -42.72 -3.54 -56.98
CA GLN A 472 -42.22 -2.17 -57.13
C GLN A 472 -42.91 -1.20 -56.16
N LEU A 473 -44.24 -1.28 -56.04
CA LEU A 473 -45.00 -0.45 -55.10
C LEU A 473 -44.54 -0.64 -53.64
N LEU A 474 -44.15 -1.86 -53.29
CA LEU A 474 -43.60 -2.14 -51.97
C LEU A 474 -42.17 -1.60 -51.85
N LYS A 475 -41.29 -1.84 -52.83
CA LYS A 475 -39.87 -1.40 -52.80
C LYS A 475 -39.70 0.11 -52.58
N ASP A 476 -40.64 0.92 -53.06
CA ASP A 476 -40.62 2.36 -52.83
C ASP A 476 -40.86 2.76 -51.35
N ASN A 477 -41.37 1.86 -50.51
CA ASN A 477 -41.62 2.13 -49.11
C ASN A 477 -40.47 1.60 -48.24
N VAL A 478 -39.80 2.49 -47.49
CA VAL A 478 -38.71 2.13 -46.57
C VAL A 478 -39.10 1.01 -45.59
N LYS A 479 -40.39 0.93 -45.21
CA LYS A 479 -40.88 -0.09 -44.28
C LYS A 479 -40.89 -1.50 -44.89
N SER A 480 -41.01 -1.64 -46.21
CA SER A 480 -41.05 -2.94 -46.88
C SER A 480 -39.67 -3.61 -47.00
N ALA A 481 -38.58 -2.85 -46.86
CA ALA A 481 -37.22 -3.33 -47.08
C ALA A 481 -36.80 -4.46 -46.12
N LYS A 482 -37.51 -4.64 -44.99
CA LYS A 482 -37.28 -5.73 -44.02
C LYS A 482 -38.16 -6.95 -44.24
N ILE A 483 -39.14 -6.88 -45.14
CA ILE A 483 -40.09 -7.95 -45.38
C ILE A 483 -39.43 -8.98 -46.30
N ASP A 484 -39.57 -10.26 -45.96
CA ASP A 484 -39.05 -11.33 -46.81
C ASP A 484 -39.77 -11.33 -48.17
N SER A 485 -39.00 -11.52 -49.24
CA SER A 485 -39.51 -11.73 -50.60
C SER A 485 -40.57 -12.83 -50.69
N GLU A 486 -40.41 -13.91 -49.92
CA GLU A 486 -41.38 -15.00 -49.85
C GLU A 486 -42.70 -14.53 -49.21
N ASN A 487 -42.62 -13.68 -48.19
CA ASN A 487 -43.78 -13.11 -47.51
C ASN A 487 -44.54 -12.13 -48.41
N ILE A 488 -43.81 -11.33 -49.21
CA ILE A 488 -44.38 -10.45 -50.22
C ILE A 488 -45.16 -11.26 -51.26
N LYS A 489 -44.55 -12.32 -51.79
CA LYS A 489 -45.18 -13.21 -52.77
C LYS A 489 -46.41 -13.91 -52.22
N ALA A 490 -46.32 -14.49 -51.02
CA ALA A 490 -47.44 -15.15 -50.37
C ALA A 490 -48.62 -14.17 -50.10
N CYS A 491 -48.31 -12.92 -49.73
CA CYS A 491 -49.33 -11.89 -49.55
C CYS A 491 -49.99 -11.51 -50.88
N PHE A 492 -49.21 -11.31 -51.95
CA PHE A 492 -49.74 -11.03 -53.29
C PHE A 492 -50.67 -12.15 -53.77
N ASP A 493 -50.23 -13.40 -53.69
CA ASP A 493 -51.01 -14.57 -54.11
C ASP A 493 -52.32 -14.65 -53.32
N SER A 494 -52.27 -14.44 -52.00
CA SER A 494 -53.47 -14.42 -51.16
C SER A 494 -54.46 -13.31 -51.54
N VAL A 495 -53.98 -12.10 -51.84
CA VAL A 495 -54.86 -10.97 -52.21
C VAL A 495 -55.42 -11.16 -53.61
N ILE A 496 -54.64 -11.63 -54.58
CA ILE A 496 -55.12 -11.91 -55.94
C ILE A 496 -56.17 -13.02 -55.94
N ILE A 497 -55.97 -14.09 -55.16
CA ILE A 497 -56.99 -15.14 -54.98
C ILE A 497 -58.29 -14.53 -54.42
N PHE A 498 -58.19 -13.67 -53.41
CA PHE A 498 -59.36 -13.01 -52.83
C PHE A 498 -60.09 -12.09 -53.84
N VAL A 499 -59.34 -11.31 -54.62
CA VAL A 499 -59.91 -10.45 -55.68
C VAL A 499 -60.59 -11.29 -56.77
N ARG A 500 -60.00 -12.42 -57.18
CA ARG A 500 -60.60 -13.35 -58.15
C ARG A 500 -61.89 -13.97 -57.63
N LEU A 501 -61.93 -14.36 -56.36
CA LEU A 501 -63.13 -14.90 -55.71
C LEU A 501 -64.26 -13.85 -55.62
N LEU A 502 -63.94 -12.60 -55.28
CA LEU A 502 -64.93 -11.52 -55.27
C LEU A 502 -65.47 -11.20 -56.67
N ALA A 503 -64.60 -11.22 -57.68
CA ALA A 503 -65.03 -11.05 -59.07
C ALA A 503 -65.97 -12.18 -59.52
N PHE A 504 -65.69 -13.42 -59.11
CA PHE A 504 -66.54 -14.58 -59.40
C PHE A 504 -67.91 -14.48 -58.70
N GLN A 505 -67.95 -14.14 -57.41
CA GLN A 505 -69.20 -13.94 -56.68
C GLN A 505 -70.04 -12.78 -57.22
N SER A 506 -69.38 -11.72 -57.71
CA SER A 506 -70.08 -10.58 -58.32
C SER A 506 -70.68 -10.96 -59.68
N PHE A 507 -70.00 -11.84 -60.43
CA PHE A 507 -70.51 -12.36 -61.69
C PHE A 507 -71.75 -13.23 -61.48
N GLU A 508 -71.74 -14.14 -60.49
CA GLU A 508 -72.92 -14.98 -60.17
C GLU A 508 -74.13 -14.16 -59.71
N LYS A 509 -73.92 -13.09 -58.93
CA LYS A 509 -75.00 -12.21 -58.47
C LYS A 509 -75.51 -11.25 -59.55
N GLY A 510 -74.65 -10.87 -60.51
CA GLY A 510 -75.02 -9.99 -61.62
C GLY A 510 -75.85 -10.66 -62.73
N THR A 511 -75.92 -12.00 -62.74
CA THR A 511 -76.71 -12.79 -63.70
C THR A 511 -78.10 -13.18 -63.19
N PHE A 512 -78.50 -12.73 -61.99
CA PHE A 512 -79.83 -12.93 -61.42
C PHE A 512 -80.58 -11.59 -61.30
N PHE A 513 -80.89 -10.95 -62.43
CA PHE A 513 -81.89 -9.88 -62.53
C PHE A 513 -82.67 -9.98 -63.84
#